data_AF-A0A843F865-F1
#
_entry.id   AF-A0A843F865-F1
#
_cell.length_a   1.000
_cell.length_b   1.000
_cell.length_c   1.000
_cell.angle_alpha   90.00
_cell.angle_beta   90.00
_cell.angle_gamma   90.00
#
_symmetry.space_group_name_H-M   'P 1'
#
loop_
_entity.id
_entity.type
_entity.pdbx_description
1 polymer ?
#
loop_
_entity_poly.entity_id
_entity_poly.type
_entity_poly.pdbx_seq_one_letter_code
_entity_poly.pdbx_strand_id
1 'polypeptide(L)'
;KNDLVDADYIQYEIKDKIIATVDTSYTGEFGIREVINKSTDLLNELDVIHEKEVIQKFLGELRKDDGLYSYGEEEVRNNLIIGAVDTLLLSEDLDSMRKTFKCGSCGFEKGITVKNQSEADSLEERCPNCNELLKEDSSELLVDDFVEMAEEMNTSVEFISTETEEGMQLYRAFGGIGAILRYYVGH
;
A
#
# COMPACT_ATOMS: atom_id res chain seq x y z
N LYS A 1 -24.90 11.42 -33.65
CA LYS A 1 -26.25 10.85 -33.47
C LYS A 1 -26.04 9.57 -32.66
N ASN A 2 -26.34 9.64 -31.36
CA ASN A 2 -25.99 8.65 -30.34
C ASN A 2 -26.87 7.41 -30.43
N ASP A 3 -26.82 6.69 -31.56
CA ASP A 3 -27.72 5.57 -31.81
C ASP A 3 -27.19 4.22 -31.23
N LEU A 4 -26.08 4.22 -30.47
CA LEU A 4 -25.55 3.02 -29.78
C LEU A 4 -25.88 2.96 -28.29
N VAL A 5 -26.18 4.10 -27.64
CA VAL A 5 -26.52 4.12 -26.20
C VAL A 5 -28.00 3.77 -25.98
N ASP A 6 -28.85 3.97 -26.99
CA ASP A 6 -30.30 3.72 -26.93
C ASP A 6 -30.72 2.29 -27.36
N ALA A 7 -29.77 1.41 -27.66
CA ALA A 7 -30.07 0.01 -27.91
C ALA A 7 -29.96 -0.77 -26.60
N ASP A 8 -31.10 -1.21 -26.07
CA ASP A 8 -31.33 -2.06 -24.88
C ASP A 8 -30.65 -3.45 -24.92
N TYR A 9 -29.41 -3.54 -25.40
CA TYR A 9 -28.61 -4.77 -25.49
C TYR A 9 -27.48 -4.86 -24.46
N ILE A 10 -27.32 -3.86 -23.59
CA ILE A 10 -26.30 -3.88 -22.53
C ILE A 10 -26.95 -4.42 -21.26
N GLN A 11 -26.51 -5.60 -20.81
CA GLN A 11 -26.88 -6.16 -19.51
C GLN A 11 -26.60 -5.14 -18.41
N TYR A 12 -27.54 -4.98 -17.48
CA TYR A 12 -27.57 -3.92 -16.46
C TYR A 12 -26.25 -3.79 -15.67
N GLU A 13 -25.56 -4.91 -15.45
CA GLU A 13 -24.28 -5.03 -14.73
C GLU A 13 -23.09 -4.36 -15.43
N ILE A 14 -23.18 -4.09 -16.74
CA ILE A 14 -22.14 -3.43 -17.52
C ILE A 14 -22.36 -1.91 -17.55
N LYS A 15 -23.61 -1.44 -17.44
CA LYS A 15 -23.93 0.00 -17.46
C LYS A 15 -23.27 0.75 -16.31
N ASP A 16 -23.19 0.14 -15.13
CA ASP A 16 -22.54 0.71 -13.94
C ASP A 16 -21.00 0.71 -14.02
N LYS A 17 -20.41 0.02 -15.02
CA LYS A 17 -18.95 -0.02 -15.27
C LYS A 17 -18.52 0.84 -16.46
N ILE A 18 -19.43 1.62 -17.05
CA ILE A 18 -19.09 2.54 -18.15
C ILE A 18 -18.55 3.83 -17.54
N ILE A 19 -17.23 4.00 -17.63
CA ILE A 19 -16.50 5.10 -17.00
C ILE A 19 -16.65 6.41 -17.81
N ALA A 20 -16.60 6.34 -19.15
CA ALA A 20 -16.94 7.46 -20.04
C ALA A 20 -17.13 7.01 -21.50
N THR A 21 -17.93 7.77 -22.27
CA THR A 21 -18.04 7.68 -23.73
C THR A 21 -17.19 8.75 -24.40
N VAL A 22 -16.23 8.34 -25.22
CA VAL A 22 -15.34 9.27 -25.96
C VAL A 22 -15.81 9.38 -27.42
N ASP A 23 -16.31 10.55 -27.81
CA ASP A 23 -16.56 10.91 -29.21
C ASP A 23 -15.22 11.16 -29.92
N THR A 24 -14.96 10.43 -31.02
CA THR A 24 -13.78 10.64 -31.87
C THR A 24 -14.18 11.24 -33.21
N SER A 25 -13.50 12.32 -33.60
CA SER A 25 -13.75 13.04 -34.85
C SER A 25 -13.08 12.40 -36.08
N TYR A 26 -12.29 11.34 -35.89
CA TYR A 26 -11.51 10.71 -36.95
C TYR A 26 -11.49 9.18 -36.80
N THR A 27 -12.15 8.49 -37.71
CA THR A 27 -12.13 7.02 -37.78
C THR A 27 -10.82 6.54 -38.42
N GLY A 28 -9.88 6.07 -37.60
CA GLY A 28 -8.57 5.52 -38.00
C GLY A 28 -7.64 5.29 -36.81
N GLU A 29 -6.40 4.86 -37.05
CA GLU A 29 -5.40 4.56 -36.00
C GLU A 29 -5.15 5.73 -35.02
N PHE A 30 -5.31 6.97 -35.50
CA PHE A 30 -5.23 8.19 -34.69
C PHE A 30 -6.39 8.35 -33.70
N GLY A 31 -7.62 7.96 -34.07
CA GLY A 31 -8.77 7.98 -33.16
C GLY A 31 -8.65 6.95 -32.04
N ILE A 32 -8.06 5.78 -32.34
CA ILE A 32 -7.76 4.76 -31.33
C ILE A 32 -6.73 5.29 -30.33
N ARG A 33 -5.65 5.92 -30.80
CA ARG A 33 -4.64 6.53 -29.92
C ARG A 33 -5.22 7.65 -29.06
N GLU A 34 -6.09 8.49 -29.60
CA GLU A 34 -6.76 9.55 -28.84
C GLU A 34 -7.66 8.98 -27.73
N VAL A 35 -8.43 7.92 -28.02
CA VAL A 35 -9.27 7.23 -27.02
C VAL A 35 -8.41 6.59 -25.94
N ILE A 36 -7.33 5.91 -26.32
CA ILE A 36 -6.40 5.30 -25.36
C ILE A 36 -5.85 6.37 -24.42
N ASN A 37 -5.32 7.47 -24.95
CA ASN A 37 -4.75 8.54 -24.14
C ASN A 37 -5.80 9.14 -23.18
N LYS A 38 -7.00 9.49 -23.68
CA LYS A 38 -8.07 10.02 -22.84
C LYS A 38 -8.54 9.02 -21.77
N SER A 39 -8.51 7.73 -22.09
CA SER A 39 -8.85 6.68 -21.13
C SER A 39 -7.80 6.57 -20.05
N THR A 40 -6.50 6.62 -20.40
CA THR A 40 -5.40 6.63 -19.42
C THR A 40 -5.51 7.83 -18.48
N ASP A 41 -5.74 9.03 -19.01
CA ASP A 41 -5.88 10.24 -18.18
C ASP A 41 -7.03 10.11 -17.18
N LEU A 42 -8.18 9.59 -17.65
CA LEU A 42 -9.36 9.37 -16.80
C LEU A 42 -9.14 8.29 -15.74
N LEU A 43 -8.43 7.21 -16.08
CA LEU A 43 -8.10 6.14 -15.12
C LEU A 43 -7.19 6.67 -14.02
N ASN A 44 -6.15 7.43 -14.37
CA ASN A 44 -5.26 8.04 -13.39
C ASN A 44 -6.01 9.01 -12.46
N GLU A 45 -6.97 9.78 -13.00
CA GLU A 45 -7.81 10.65 -12.17
C GLU A 45 -8.66 9.85 -11.16
N LEU A 46 -9.18 8.70 -11.56
CA LEU A 46 -9.93 7.82 -10.65
C LEU A 46 -9.06 7.23 -9.55
N ASP A 47 -7.84 6.79 -9.88
CA ASP A 47 -6.89 6.26 -8.90
C ASP A 47 -6.54 7.33 -7.85
N VAL A 48 -6.25 8.56 -8.29
CA VAL A 48 -6.00 9.71 -7.40
C VAL A 48 -7.21 10.02 -6.50
N ILE A 49 -8.43 9.95 -7.02
CA ILE A 49 -9.65 10.15 -6.22
C ILE A 49 -9.78 9.05 -5.17
N HIS A 50 -9.56 7.80 -5.54
CA HIS A 50 -9.63 6.65 -4.63
C HIS A 50 -8.58 6.73 -3.52
N GLU A 51 -7.31 6.97 -3.86
CA GLU A 51 -6.22 7.16 -2.88
C GLU A 51 -6.57 8.25 -1.87
N LYS A 52 -7.09 9.38 -2.36
CA LYS A 52 -7.53 10.50 -1.52
C LYS A 52 -8.65 10.07 -0.57
N GLU A 53 -9.66 9.35 -1.03
CA GLU A 53 -10.76 8.86 -0.19
C GLU A 53 -10.25 7.94 0.93
N VAL A 54 -9.35 7.01 0.60
CA VAL A 54 -8.77 6.07 1.55
C VAL A 54 -7.94 6.79 2.62
N ILE A 55 -7.09 7.74 2.23
CA ILE A 55 -6.29 8.53 3.18
C ILE A 55 -7.17 9.41 4.06
N GLN A 56 -8.21 10.03 3.49
CA GLN A 56 -9.15 10.82 4.28
C GLN A 56 -9.91 9.97 5.32
N LYS A 57 -10.24 8.73 4.98
CA LYS A 57 -10.80 7.76 5.94
C LYS A 57 -9.82 7.46 7.06
N PHE A 58 -8.56 7.14 6.74
CA PHE A 58 -7.49 6.90 7.72
C PHE A 58 -7.28 8.11 8.66
N LEU A 59 -7.13 9.31 8.09
CA LEU A 59 -7.01 10.54 8.87
C LEU A 59 -8.27 10.84 9.70
N GLY A 60 -9.43 10.41 9.22
CA GLY A 60 -10.69 10.48 9.95
C GLY A 60 -10.69 9.62 11.20
N GLU A 61 -10.19 8.38 11.12
CA GLU A 61 -10.01 7.51 12.28
C GLU A 61 -8.98 8.07 13.26
N LEU A 62 -7.86 8.60 12.76
CA LEU A 62 -6.80 9.21 13.58
C LEU A 62 -7.30 10.36 14.48
N ARG A 63 -8.35 11.08 14.07
CA ARG A 63 -8.91 12.21 14.83
C ARG A 63 -9.89 11.80 15.93
N LYS A 64 -10.30 10.54 16.00
CA LYS A 64 -11.24 10.05 17.01
C LYS A 64 -10.48 9.56 18.23
N ASP A 65 -11.07 9.74 19.41
CA ASP A 65 -10.49 9.24 20.67
C ASP A 65 -10.42 7.70 20.70
N ASP A 66 -11.35 7.02 20.03
CA ASP A 66 -11.47 5.56 19.86
C ASP A 66 -11.21 5.10 18.42
N GLY A 67 -10.37 5.86 17.70
CA GLY A 67 -10.06 5.65 16.29
C GLY A 67 -9.51 4.27 15.96
N LEU A 68 -9.94 3.73 14.82
CA LEU A 68 -9.47 2.44 14.30
C LEU A 68 -8.31 2.64 13.32
N TYR A 69 -7.16 3.04 13.83
CA TYR A 69 -5.97 3.31 13.01
C TYR A 69 -4.70 2.71 13.61
N SER A 70 -3.70 2.54 12.77
CA SER A 70 -2.32 2.25 13.17
C SER A 70 -1.38 2.91 12.17
N TYR A 71 -0.21 3.35 12.61
CA TYR A 71 0.80 3.90 11.71
C TYR A 71 2.20 3.60 12.24
N GLY A 72 3.18 3.69 11.36
CA GLY A 72 4.55 3.29 11.68
C GLY A 72 4.75 1.78 11.55
N GLU A 73 5.98 1.41 11.23
CA GLU A 73 6.32 0.05 10.85
C GLU A 73 6.02 -0.98 11.96
N GLU A 74 6.43 -0.69 13.19
CA GLU A 74 6.33 -1.63 14.31
C GLU A 74 4.88 -1.88 14.72
N GLU A 75 4.12 -0.82 15.00
CA GLU A 75 2.70 -0.92 15.37
C GLU A 75 1.86 -1.56 14.26
N VAL A 76 2.05 -1.17 12.99
CA VAL A 76 1.28 -1.75 11.88
C VAL A 76 1.61 -3.23 11.70
N ARG A 77 2.89 -3.62 11.81
CA ARG A 77 3.30 -5.02 11.74
C ARG A 77 2.67 -5.84 12.86
N ASN A 78 2.71 -5.36 14.10
CA ASN A 78 2.09 -6.05 15.23
C ASN A 78 0.58 -6.23 15.02
N ASN A 79 -0.09 -5.20 14.52
CA ASN A 79 -1.51 -5.22 14.22
C ASN A 79 -1.85 -6.16 13.05
N LEU A 80 -0.98 -6.29 12.04
CA LEU A 80 -1.11 -7.29 10.97
C LEU A 80 -1.04 -8.71 11.54
N ILE A 81 -0.03 -9.02 12.36
CA ILE A 81 0.19 -10.37 12.92
C ILE A 81 -1.03 -10.84 13.73
N ILE A 82 -1.70 -9.95 14.46
CA ILE A 82 -2.91 -10.29 15.22
C ILE A 82 -4.20 -10.22 14.38
N GLY A 83 -4.10 -9.91 13.08
CA GLY A 83 -5.24 -9.84 12.15
C GLY A 83 -6.18 -8.66 12.40
N ALA A 84 -5.69 -7.59 13.04
CA ALA A 84 -6.46 -6.40 13.34
C ALA A 84 -6.60 -5.45 12.15
N VAL A 85 -5.72 -5.55 11.14
CA VAL A 85 -5.72 -4.61 10.01
C VAL A 85 -6.79 -4.99 8.97
N ASP A 86 -7.64 -4.03 8.64
CA ASP A 86 -8.61 -4.11 7.55
C ASP A 86 -7.98 -3.75 6.21
N THR A 87 -7.41 -2.54 6.18
CA THR A 87 -6.75 -1.95 5.02
C THR A 87 -5.37 -1.49 5.42
N LEU A 88 -4.34 -2.02 4.77
CA LEU A 88 -2.96 -1.59 4.87
C LEU A 88 -2.68 -0.51 3.81
N LEU A 89 -2.02 0.57 4.23
CA LEU A 89 -1.65 1.70 3.39
C LEU A 89 -0.13 1.74 3.27
N LEU A 90 0.37 1.59 2.05
CA LEU A 90 1.80 1.62 1.75
C LEU A 90 2.09 2.73 0.75
N SER A 91 3.02 3.60 1.10
CA SER A 91 3.55 4.59 0.18
C SER A 91 4.41 3.91 -0.89
N GLU A 92 4.26 4.32 -2.15
CA GLU A 92 5.06 3.80 -3.26
C GLU A 92 6.56 4.11 -3.13
N ASP A 93 6.90 5.26 -2.51
CA ASP A 93 8.28 5.68 -2.24
C ASP A 93 8.96 4.98 -1.05
N LEU A 94 8.43 3.85 -0.57
CA LEU A 94 9.09 3.01 0.44
C LEU A 94 10.20 2.18 -0.21
N ASP A 95 11.43 2.69 -0.15
CA ASP A 95 12.63 2.08 -0.71
C ASP A 95 13.50 1.31 0.31
N SER A 96 13.00 1.17 1.54
CA SER A 96 13.73 0.52 2.62
C SER A 96 13.70 -1.01 2.48
N MET A 97 14.73 -1.68 3.01
CA MET A 97 14.83 -3.13 3.02
C MET A 97 14.63 -3.68 4.43
N ARG A 98 13.91 -4.79 4.53
CA ARG A 98 13.75 -5.57 5.75
C ARG A 98 14.75 -6.71 5.74
N LYS A 99 15.59 -6.79 6.77
CA LYS A 99 16.56 -7.87 6.98
C LYS A 99 16.19 -8.67 8.20
N THR A 100 16.13 -9.99 8.06
CA THR A 100 15.89 -10.90 9.17
C THR A 100 17.20 -11.57 9.57
N PHE A 101 17.54 -11.48 10.84
CA PHE A 101 18.73 -12.06 11.41
C PHE A 101 18.38 -13.19 12.36
N LYS A 102 19.12 -14.30 12.26
CA LYS A 102 18.90 -15.49 13.08
C LYS A 102 20.15 -15.90 13.85
N CYS A 103 19.98 -16.26 15.11
CA CYS A 103 21.04 -16.81 15.94
C CYS A 103 21.16 -18.32 15.71
N GLY A 104 22.32 -18.76 15.21
CA GLY A 104 22.58 -20.19 14.97
C GLY A 104 22.62 -21.06 16.22
N SER A 105 22.83 -20.49 17.41
CA SER A 105 23.02 -21.26 18.65
C SER A 105 21.77 -21.36 19.54
N CYS A 106 20.90 -20.35 19.53
CA CYS A 106 19.69 -20.35 20.36
C CYS A 106 18.39 -20.14 19.59
N GLY A 107 18.45 -19.89 18.27
CA GLY A 107 17.28 -19.71 17.42
C GLY A 107 16.57 -18.35 17.55
N PHE A 108 17.14 -17.40 18.30
CA PHE A 108 16.59 -16.04 18.37
C PHE A 108 16.58 -15.36 16.99
N GLU A 109 15.47 -14.72 16.64
CA GLU A 109 15.27 -14.00 15.38
C GLU A 109 14.99 -12.51 15.65
N LYS A 110 15.55 -11.64 14.81
CA LYS A 110 15.36 -10.18 14.88
C LYS A 110 15.27 -9.62 13.47
N GLY A 111 14.20 -8.90 13.19
CA GLY A 111 14.05 -8.10 11.98
C GLY A 111 14.61 -6.69 12.19
N ILE A 112 15.33 -6.17 11.20
CA ILE A 112 15.87 -4.80 11.19
C ILE A 112 15.61 -4.19 9.82
N THR A 113 15.07 -2.98 9.81
CA THR A 113 14.82 -2.22 8.59
C THR A 113 15.96 -1.24 8.35
N VAL A 114 16.46 -1.19 7.12
CA VAL A 114 17.58 -0.36 6.70
C VAL A 114 17.20 0.43 5.45
N LYS A 115 17.63 1.68 5.37
CA LYS A 115 17.31 2.54 4.21
C LYS A 115 18.23 2.33 3.01
N ASN A 116 19.42 1.77 3.24
CA ASN A 116 20.39 1.52 2.19
C ASN A 116 21.35 0.39 2.56
N GLN A 117 22.03 -0.14 1.55
CA GLN A 117 23.01 -1.22 1.71
C GLN A 117 24.16 -0.84 2.66
N SER A 118 24.58 0.43 2.69
CA SER A 118 25.69 0.88 3.55
C SER A 118 25.34 0.80 5.05
N GLU A 119 24.10 1.12 5.41
CA GLU A 119 23.56 0.93 6.76
C GLU A 119 23.46 -0.57 7.09
N ALA A 120 23.09 -1.38 6.09
CA ALA A 120 23.04 -2.83 6.20
C ALA A 120 24.41 -3.47 6.47
N ASP A 121 25.45 -3.02 5.78
CA ASP A 121 26.81 -3.56 5.90
C ASP A 121 27.48 -3.19 7.24
N SER A 122 26.95 -2.17 7.93
CA SER A 122 27.45 -1.68 9.23
C SER A 122 26.78 -2.38 10.43
N LEU A 123 25.77 -3.23 10.20
CA LEU A 123 25.03 -3.91 11.27
C LEU A 123 25.76 -5.15 11.78
N GLU A 124 26.50 -5.00 12.87
CA GLU A 124 27.05 -6.11 13.65
C GLU A 124 26.25 -6.31 14.95
N GLU A 125 25.10 -6.99 14.85
CA GLU A 125 24.23 -7.23 15.99
C GLU A 125 24.57 -8.53 16.72
N ARG A 126 24.60 -8.46 18.05
CA ARG A 126 24.81 -9.63 18.92
C ARG A 126 23.50 -10.12 19.50
N CYS A 127 23.36 -11.43 19.58
CA CYS A 127 22.20 -12.06 20.15
C CYS A 127 22.06 -11.69 21.64
N PRO A 128 20.90 -11.17 22.09
CA PRO A 128 20.70 -10.79 23.49
C PRO A 128 20.69 -12.00 24.45
N ASN A 129 20.47 -13.22 23.96
CA ASN A 129 20.36 -14.41 24.81
C ASN A 129 21.70 -15.15 25.02
N CYS A 130 22.52 -15.26 23.97
CA CYS A 130 23.79 -16.01 24.03
C CYS A 130 25.04 -15.19 23.64
N ASN A 131 24.87 -13.90 23.31
CA ASN A 131 25.94 -12.95 22.93
C ASN A 131 26.74 -13.33 21.66
N GLU A 132 26.22 -14.26 20.87
CA GLU A 132 26.79 -14.67 19.59
C GLU A 132 26.36 -13.73 18.46
N LEU A 133 27.20 -13.58 17.44
CA LEU A 133 26.88 -12.75 16.27
C LEU A 133 25.66 -13.32 15.54
N LEU A 134 24.67 -12.46 15.29
CA LEU A 134 23.54 -12.83 14.47
C LEU A 134 23.98 -12.93 13.00
N LYS A 135 23.40 -13.88 12.27
CA LYS A 135 23.64 -14.04 10.83
C LYS A 135 22.40 -13.60 10.06
N GLU A 136 22.60 -12.93 8.95
CA GLU A 136 21.52 -12.62 8.01
C GLU A 136 20.93 -13.92 7.46
N ASP A 137 19.61 -14.04 7.54
CA ASP A 137 18.82 -15.18 7.08
C ASP A 137 18.07 -14.83 5.80
N SER A 138 17.42 -13.66 5.77
CA SER A 138 16.74 -13.12 4.58
C SER A 138 16.89 -11.60 4.47
N SER A 139 16.73 -11.10 3.25
CA SER A 139 16.69 -9.66 2.93
C SER A 139 15.73 -9.44 1.76
N GLU A 140 14.77 -8.56 1.95
CA GLU A 140 13.73 -8.23 0.96
C GLU A 140 13.31 -6.76 1.06
N LEU A 141 12.55 -6.26 0.10
CA LEU A 141 11.98 -4.91 0.18
C LEU A 141 10.95 -4.86 1.29
N LEU A 142 10.93 -3.77 2.06
CA LEU A 142 9.98 -3.61 3.16
C LEU A 142 8.53 -3.68 2.66
N VAL A 143 8.27 -3.13 1.48
CA VAL A 143 6.96 -3.20 0.82
C VAL A 143 6.55 -4.64 0.57
N ASP A 144 7.44 -5.45 -0.01
CA ASP A 144 7.16 -6.85 -0.34
C ASP A 144 6.84 -7.66 0.93
N ASP A 145 7.65 -7.51 1.99
CA ASP A 145 7.43 -8.16 3.29
C ASP A 145 6.05 -7.79 3.89
N PHE A 146 5.63 -6.53 3.80
CA PHE A 146 4.29 -6.13 4.26
C PHE A 146 3.16 -6.68 3.39
N VAL A 147 3.36 -6.79 2.07
CA VAL A 147 2.39 -7.38 1.14
C VAL A 147 2.21 -8.86 1.46
N GLU A 148 3.30 -9.61 1.65
CA GLU A 148 3.23 -11.03 2.03
C GLU A 148 2.46 -11.22 3.35
N MET A 149 2.78 -10.43 4.38
CA MET A 149 2.06 -10.45 5.65
C MET A 149 0.57 -10.13 5.49
N ALA A 150 0.22 -9.17 4.63
CA ALA A 150 -1.17 -8.80 4.38
C ALA A 150 -1.93 -9.92 3.65
N GLU A 151 -1.31 -10.58 2.67
CA GLU A 151 -1.90 -11.73 1.98
C GLU A 151 -2.18 -12.89 2.93
N GLU A 152 -1.21 -13.24 3.78
CA GLU A 152 -1.37 -14.30 4.80
C GLU A 152 -2.55 -14.01 5.74
N MET A 153 -2.74 -12.74 6.09
CA MET A 153 -3.77 -12.29 7.04
C MET A 153 -5.09 -11.85 6.37
N ASN A 154 -5.20 -12.03 5.05
CA ASN A 154 -6.35 -11.60 4.23
C ASN A 154 -6.72 -10.12 4.47
N THR A 155 -5.71 -9.26 4.43
CA THR A 155 -5.83 -7.80 4.57
C THR A 155 -5.76 -7.15 3.18
N SER A 156 -6.61 -6.14 2.95
CA SER A 156 -6.54 -5.35 1.72
C SER A 156 -5.32 -4.44 1.74
N VAL A 157 -4.59 -4.37 0.63
CA VAL A 157 -3.42 -3.47 0.48
C VAL A 157 -3.77 -2.37 -0.51
N GLU A 158 -3.53 -1.13 -0.11
CA GLU A 158 -3.70 0.06 -0.94
C GLU A 158 -2.34 0.76 -1.06
N PHE A 159 -1.90 0.95 -2.31
CA PHE A 159 -0.71 1.72 -2.63
C PHE A 159 -1.07 3.18 -2.79
N ILE A 160 -0.25 4.05 -2.20
CA ILE A 160 -0.51 5.48 -2.13
C ILE A 160 0.65 6.21 -2.81
N SER A 161 0.35 6.95 -3.87
CA SER A 161 1.33 7.70 -4.63
C SER A 161 1.75 8.97 -3.88
N THR A 162 3.03 9.29 -3.93
CA THR A 162 3.58 10.54 -3.36
C THR A 162 3.42 11.74 -4.31
N GLU A 163 2.74 11.57 -5.45
CA GLU A 163 2.41 12.67 -6.36
C GLU A 163 1.28 13.58 -5.83
N THR A 164 0.48 13.08 -4.88
CA THR A 164 -0.63 13.83 -4.25
C THR A 164 -0.22 14.46 -2.92
N GLU A 165 -0.96 15.49 -2.47
CA GLU A 165 -0.74 16.11 -1.16
C GLU A 165 -1.01 15.11 -0.02
N GLU A 166 -2.09 14.35 -0.14
CA GLU A 166 -2.48 13.33 0.83
C GLU A 166 -1.45 12.19 0.90
N GLY A 167 -0.94 11.72 -0.24
CA GLY A 167 0.09 10.68 -0.25
C GLY A 167 1.43 11.14 0.28
N MET A 168 1.84 12.38 -0.03
CA MET A 168 2.99 13.01 0.63
C MET A 168 2.81 13.11 2.15
N GLN A 169 1.58 13.36 2.62
CA GLN A 169 1.29 13.37 4.04
C GLN A 169 1.48 11.99 4.67
N LEU A 170 1.00 10.92 4.03
CA LEU A 170 1.26 9.54 4.48
C LEU A 170 2.77 9.28 4.60
N TYR A 171 3.52 9.58 3.54
CA TYR A 171 4.96 9.35 3.50
C TYR A 171 5.73 10.15 4.56
N ARG A 172 5.52 11.47 4.64
CA ARG A 172 6.34 12.34 5.49
C ARG A 172 5.92 12.37 6.95
N ALA A 173 4.61 12.34 7.23
CA ALA A 173 4.11 12.48 8.59
C ALA A 173 4.00 11.13 9.32
N PHE A 174 3.78 10.04 8.58
CA PHE A 174 3.53 8.71 9.14
C PHE A 174 4.56 7.66 8.71
N GLY A 175 5.64 8.08 8.02
CA GLY A 175 6.71 7.20 7.58
C GLY A 175 6.33 6.28 6.42
N GLY A 176 5.25 6.60 5.70
CA GLY A 176 4.81 5.85 4.53
C GLY A 176 4.04 4.57 4.82
N ILE A 177 3.82 4.22 6.09
CA ILE A 177 3.12 3.00 6.49
C ILE A 177 1.97 3.39 7.42
N GLY A 178 0.75 3.07 7.00
CA GLY A 178 -0.48 3.30 7.75
C GLY A 178 -1.41 2.11 7.65
N ALA A 179 -2.43 2.07 8.50
CA ALA A 179 -3.44 1.03 8.49
C ALA A 179 -4.75 1.52 9.10
N ILE A 180 -5.85 1.03 8.54
CA ILE A 180 -7.19 1.12 9.12
C ILE A 180 -7.49 -0.22 9.78
N LEU A 181 -7.94 -0.19 11.03
CA LEU A 181 -8.17 -1.40 11.82
C LEU A 181 -9.63 -1.86 11.74
N ARG A 182 -9.85 -3.17 11.88
CA ARG A 182 -11.17 -3.80 12.00
C ARG A 182 -11.78 -3.63 13.39
N TYR A 183 -10.91 -3.55 14.40
CA TYR A 183 -11.28 -3.43 15.81
C TYR A 183 -10.18 -2.70 16.57
N TYR A 184 -10.55 -2.11 17.70
CA TYR A 184 -9.62 -1.37 18.55
C TYR A 184 -8.59 -2.31 19.17
N VAL A 185 -7.31 -1.97 19.05
CA VAL A 185 -6.21 -2.66 19.71
C VAL A 185 -5.67 -1.70 20.76
N GLY A 186 -5.73 -2.10 22.03
CA GLY A 186 -5.23 -1.26 23.12
C GLY A 186 -3.74 -1.00 22.97
N HIS A 187 -3.36 0.28 23.02
CA HIS A 187 -1.97 0.73 23.09
C HIS A 187 -1.36 0.49 24.49
#